data_AF-A0A395SSV5-F1
#
_entry.id   AF-A0A395SSV5-F1
#
_cell.length_a   1.000
_cell.length_b   1.000
_cell.length_c   1.000
_cell.angle_alpha   90.00
_cell.angle_beta   90.00
_cell.angle_gamma   90.00
#
_symmetry.space_group_name_H-M   'P 1'
#
loop_
_entity.id
_entity.type
_entity.pdbx_description
1 polymer ?
#
loop_
_entity_poly.entity_id
_entity_poly.type
_entity_poly.pdbx_seq_one_letter_code
_entity_poly.pdbx_strand_id
1 'polypeptide(L)'
;MAFRERSYSRGADERQLKPTTRINDETWERFKPLLCGLYKKYTLNIVMDIMEKKFGIVQSKRQYGYRFEKWGVKKYNASDKKTTLISLSPGAFNESTDFGDIGFDQESHAFDQHMLWDLGDGNTLIPTAGTDDMDFDEPSDDAELLIQYPWSTGSIEEASKLAADFCAAMLDDSNASNLYSYLHQSVANSSQSYPETREFLAVSCARVSGKPDYASSAKELLAREWPHALTTGNSDSPFLLSMLKAYVGSHKEDTDRSNFIHQVTQNVEQLLTSDRSLPDMTHKYSSIDLVTFFFLNYAFEIYDDCFDQANPPDFMTEHLLHEFIKKQPFIRTLRLNRLSPLRRCVEWCEEQLRLNHPVALQDSPVKPSANMHSWWRNIRVFCTLWGVMVQLVRANCAPDWYNQCESAFGITPSELLVTLSWMICDETTTADDVVNEGGLLEHAADGASKLLDFDEAKLWIAFLYKFAWMNELVNPGEDEKSFETLVQNQLRQHVSEILRIQLPHPPGSQPDSQPDSVTEMDFYNLPQQEFPDFGGDSRMNNFYN
;
A
#
# COMPACT_ATOMS: atom_id res chain seq x y z
N MET A 1 -26.82 -18.82 5.23
CA MET A 1 -25.60 -19.24 4.51
C MET A 1 -25.16 -18.00 3.73
N ALA A 2 -24.45 -17.09 4.39
CA ALA A 2 -23.00 -17.04 4.62
C ALA A 2 -22.32 -16.24 3.48
N PHE A 3 -22.34 -14.92 3.63
CA PHE A 3 -21.64 -13.96 2.77
C PHE A 3 -20.16 -13.95 3.20
N ARG A 4 -19.27 -14.29 2.28
CA ARG A 4 -17.81 -14.31 2.46
C ARG A 4 -17.26 -12.92 2.18
N GLU A 5 -16.73 -12.31 3.23
CA GLU A 5 -15.83 -11.14 3.21
C GLU A 5 -14.53 -11.43 2.45
N ARG A 6 -13.73 -10.38 2.24
CA ARG A 6 -12.27 -10.36 2.04
C ARG A 6 -11.46 -11.01 3.19
N SER A 7 -12.05 -11.99 3.83
CA SER A 7 -11.54 -12.76 4.92
C SER A 7 -11.09 -14.10 4.34
N TYR A 8 -9.78 -14.35 4.32
CA TYR A 8 -9.34 -15.72 4.57
C TYR A 8 -9.91 -16.09 5.94
N SER A 9 -10.97 -16.91 5.94
CA SER A 9 -11.35 -17.65 7.12
C SER A 9 -10.09 -18.29 7.69
N ARG A 10 -9.70 -17.86 8.89
CA ARG A 10 -8.93 -18.70 9.80
C ARG A 10 -9.86 -19.86 10.14
N GLY A 11 -9.91 -20.84 9.24
CA GLY A 11 -10.76 -22.01 9.36
C GLY A 11 -10.38 -22.75 10.62
N ALA A 12 -11.32 -22.78 11.56
CA ALA A 12 -11.35 -23.76 12.62
C ALA A 12 -11.18 -25.13 12.00
N ASP A 13 -10.07 -25.79 12.31
CA ASP A 13 -9.97 -27.23 12.17
C ASP A 13 -10.38 -27.83 13.52
N GLU A 14 -11.21 -28.87 13.47
CA GLU A 14 -11.88 -29.54 14.58
C GLU A 14 -10.89 -30.31 15.47
N ARG A 15 -9.96 -29.61 16.12
CA ARG A 15 -9.28 -30.07 17.32
C ARG A 15 -9.73 -29.22 18.49
N GLN A 16 -10.96 -29.49 18.93
CA GLN A 16 -11.53 -29.02 20.20
C GLN A 16 -11.24 -27.54 20.53
N LEU A 17 -12.21 -26.67 20.24
CA LEU A 17 -12.36 -25.34 20.80
C LEU A 17 -11.89 -25.28 22.27
N LYS A 18 -10.65 -24.83 22.49
CA LYS A 18 -10.28 -24.22 23.76
C LYS A 18 -10.60 -22.73 23.62
N PRO A 19 -11.49 -22.18 24.46
CA PRO A 19 -11.87 -20.78 24.39
C PRO A 19 -10.61 -19.91 24.40
N THR A 20 -10.46 -19.02 23.42
CA THR A 20 -9.56 -17.86 23.50
C THR A 20 -10.02 -17.00 24.65
N THR A 21 -9.57 -17.35 25.84
CA THR A 21 -9.82 -16.60 27.07
C THR A 21 -9.04 -15.30 26.91
N ARG A 22 -9.74 -14.18 26.71
CA ARG A 22 -9.11 -12.86 26.64
C ARG A 22 -8.27 -12.67 27.88
N ILE A 23 -6.96 -12.53 27.68
CA ILE A 23 -6.02 -12.34 28.77
C ILE A 23 -6.22 -10.92 29.32
N ASN A 24 -6.58 -10.83 30.61
CA ASN A 24 -6.69 -9.56 31.30
C ASN A 24 -5.31 -8.89 31.45
N ASP A 25 -5.29 -7.58 31.63
CA ASP A 25 -4.04 -6.81 31.71
C ASP A 25 -3.09 -7.32 32.82
N GLU A 26 -3.63 -7.80 33.93
CA GLU A 26 -2.85 -8.39 35.04
C GLU A 26 -2.07 -9.64 34.61
N THR A 27 -2.67 -10.50 33.79
CA THR A 27 -2.01 -11.71 33.29
C THR A 27 -0.94 -11.35 32.26
N TRP A 28 -1.16 -10.33 31.43
CA TRP A 28 -0.13 -9.80 30.53
C TRP A 28 1.08 -9.27 31.30
N GLU A 29 0.87 -8.47 32.35
CA GLU A 29 1.97 -7.96 33.19
C GLU A 29 2.72 -9.09 33.91
N ARG A 30 2.04 -10.19 34.28
CA ARG A 30 2.68 -11.37 34.87
C ARG A 30 3.63 -12.08 33.87
N PHE A 31 3.27 -12.12 32.59
CA PHE A 31 4.10 -12.73 31.54
C PHE A 31 5.12 -11.78 30.90
N LYS A 32 5.04 -10.47 31.18
CA LYS A 32 5.94 -9.43 30.66
C LYS A 32 7.43 -9.83 30.70
N PRO A 33 8.05 -10.19 31.84
CA PRO A 33 9.48 -10.51 31.86
C PRO A 33 9.84 -11.71 30.99
N LEU A 34 8.96 -12.71 30.90
CA LEU A 34 9.16 -13.88 30.05
C LEU A 34 9.03 -13.53 28.56
N LEU A 35 7.97 -12.83 28.18
CA LEU A 35 7.68 -12.42 26.81
C LEU A 35 8.76 -11.49 26.27
N CYS A 36 9.19 -10.52 27.06
CA CYS A 36 10.28 -9.63 26.68
C CYS A 36 11.60 -10.40 26.50
N GLY A 37 11.86 -11.40 27.36
CA GLY A 37 13.04 -12.26 27.23
C GLY A 37 13.01 -13.17 25.99
N LEU A 38 11.83 -13.69 25.63
CA LEU A 38 11.64 -14.51 24.43
C LEU A 38 11.70 -13.67 23.16
N TYR A 39 11.08 -12.49 23.16
CA TYR A 39 11.05 -11.59 22.01
C TYR A 39 12.41 -10.99 21.67
N LYS A 40 13.30 -10.86 22.67
CA LYS A 40 14.71 -10.52 22.45
C LYS A 40 15.51 -11.64 21.77
N LYS A 41 15.06 -12.90 21.84
CA LYS A 41 15.79 -14.09 21.35
C LYS A 41 15.19 -14.71 20.10
N TYR A 42 13.90 -14.51 19.86
CA TYR A 42 13.14 -15.19 18.83
C TYR A 42 12.23 -14.22 18.07
N THR A 43 11.75 -14.62 16.88
CA THR A 43 10.73 -13.84 16.15
C THR A 43 9.40 -13.86 16.89
N LEU A 44 8.53 -12.89 16.61
CA LEU A 44 7.22 -12.78 17.25
C LEU A 44 6.41 -14.08 17.12
N ASN A 45 6.43 -14.69 15.94
CA ASN A 45 5.76 -15.96 15.65
C ASN A 45 6.27 -17.09 16.56
N ILE A 46 7.59 -17.20 16.75
CA ILE A 46 8.18 -18.19 17.66
C ILE A 46 7.78 -17.92 19.12
N VAL A 47 7.71 -16.65 19.54
CA VAL A 47 7.24 -16.28 20.89
C VAL A 47 5.78 -16.70 21.07
N MET A 48 4.93 -16.43 20.08
CA MET A 48 3.52 -16.83 20.08
C MET A 48 3.37 -18.35 20.18
N ASP A 49 4.17 -19.09 19.40
CA ASP A 49 4.23 -20.56 19.41
C ASP A 49 4.64 -21.12 20.78
N ILE A 50 5.62 -20.50 21.44
CA ILE A 50 6.06 -20.88 22.78
C ILE A 50 4.95 -20.62 23.80
N MET A 51 4.25 -19.49 23.67
CA MET A 51 3.14 -19.12 24.55
C MET A 51 1.94 -20.06 24.40
N GLU A 52 1.64 -20.47 23.18
CA GLU A 52 0.62 -21.46 22.88
C GLU A 52 1.02 -22.84 23.43
N LYS A 53 2.21 -23.34 23.08
CA LYS A 53 2.65 -24.70 23.45
C LYS A 53 2.94 -24.88 24.94
N LYS A 54 3.52 -23.88 25.62
CA LYS A 54 3.93 -24.00 27.03
C LYS A 54 2.91 -23.45 28.01
N PHE A 55 2.15 -22.44 27.62
CA PHE A 55 1.24 -21.72 28.52
C PHE A 55 -0.23 -21.80 28.09
N GLY A 56 -0.52 -22.43 26.94
CA GLY A 56 -1.89 -22.54 26.41
C GLY A 56 -2.46 -21.20 25.97
N ILE A 57 -1.60 -20.20 25.75
CA ILE A 57 -2.01 -18.83 25.44
C ILE A 57 -2.01 -18.64 23.93
N VAL A 58 -3.21 -18.59 23.35
CA VAL A 58 -3.45 -18.29 21.94
C VAL A 58 -4.00 -16.87 21.84
N GLN A 59 -3.21 -15.94 21.31
CA GLN A 59 -3.57 -14.52 21.12
C GLN A 59 -3.05 -14.06 19.74
N SER A 60 -3.59 -12.97 19.20
CA SER A 60 -3.21 -12.51 17.85
C SER A 60 -1.86 -11.79 17.83
N LYS A 61 -1.19 -11.79 16.66
CA LYS A 61 0.09 -11.07 16.44
C LYS A 61 -0.04 -9.58 16.79
N ARG A 62 -1.17 -8.97 16.43
CA ARG A 62 -1.53 -7.57 16.77
C ARG A 62 -1.62 -7.33 18.27
N GLN A 63 -2.15 -8.27 19.05
CA GLN A 63 -2.20 -8.15 20.52
C GLN A 63 -0.80 -8.21 21.14
N TYR A 64 0.07 -9.09 20.66
CA TYR A 64 1.45 -9.11 21.12
C TYR A 64 2.21 -7.85 20.69
N GLY A 65 2.03 -7.40 19.44
CA GLY A 65 2.62 -6.15 18.94
C GLY A 65 2.24 -4.96 19.81
N TYR A 66 0.94 -4.79 20.07
CA TYR A 66 0.43 -3.76 20.99
C TYR A 66 1.03 -3.86 22.40
N ARG A 67 1.22 -5.08 22.93
CA ARG A 67 1.83 -5.26 24.27
C ARG A 67 3.32 -4.92 24.29
N PHE A 68 4.08 -5.34 23.28
CA PHE A 68 5.50 -5.02 23.18
C PHE A 68 5.72 -3.52 22.98
N GLU A 69 4.87 -2.88 22.19
CA GLU A 69 4.84 -1.43 22.02
C GLU A 69 4.52 -0.72 23.34
N LYS A 70 3.44 -1.12 24.04
CA LYS A 70 3.07 -0.61 25.38
C LYS A 70 4.19 -0.80 26.42
N TRP A 71 4.99 -1.86 26.32
CA TRP A 71 6.10 -2.13 27.23
C TRP A 71 7.42 -1.48 26.83
N GLY A 72 7.47 -0.78 25.69
CA GLY A 72 8.70 -0.18 25.17
C GLY A 72 9.76 -1.22 24.79
N VAL A 73 9.36 -2.46 24.52
CA VAL A 73 10.29 -3.55 24.20
C VAL A 73 10.49 -3.59 22.70
N LYS A 74 11.54 -2.91 22.24
CA LYS A 74 12.01 -2.97 20.86
C LYS A 74 13.11 -4.03 20.74
N LYS A 75 13.09 -4.80 19.64
CA LYS A 75 14.06 -5.90 19.41
C LYS A 75 15.49 -5.38 19.15
N TYR A 76 15.65 -4.07 18.93
CA TYR A 76 16.96 -3.42 18.76
C TYR A 76 17.04 -2.10 19.56
N ASN A 77 17.85 -2.08 20.63
CA ASN A 77 19.07 -1.24 20.79
C ASN A 77 19.64 -1.28 22.22
N ALA A 78 20.98 -1.13 22.28
CA ALA A 78 21.86 -0.84 23.43
C ALA A 78 22.36 -1.98 24.36
N SER A 79 23.57 -2.43 24.03
CA SER A 79 24.68 -2.81 24.93
C SER A 79 24.54 -4.02 25.88
N ASP A 80 25.14 -5.14 25.47
CA ASP A 80 25.90 -5.99 26.41
C ASP A 80 27.26 -5.33 26.67
N LYS A 81 27.30 -4.38 27.61
CA LYS A 81 28.51 -4.08 28.39
C LYS A 81 28.14 -4.00 29.87
N LYS A 82 28.64 -4.98 30.62
CA LYS A 82 28.49 -5.16 32.07
C LYS A 82 28.94 -3.93 32.88
N THR A 83 28.06 -3.53 33.82
CA THR A 83 28.34 -3.00 35.18
C THR A 83 28.82 -1.53 35.24
N THR A 84 28.15 -0.58 35.91
CA THR A 84 28.04 -0.46 37.39
C THR A 84 27.00 0.63 37.81
N LEU A 85 26.14 0.29 38.79
CA LEU A 85 25.41 1.07 39.84
C LEU A 85 24.98 2.57 39.71
N ILE A 86 23.67 2.77 39.98
CA ILE A 86 22.95 3.86 40.71
C ILE A 86 22.79 5.25 40.06
N SER A 87 21.56 5.63 39.67
CA SER A 87 20.65 6.56 40.41
C SER A 87 19.50 7.10 39.54
N LEU A 88 18.36 7.39 40.19
CA LEU A 88 17.09 7.88 39.67
C LEU A 88 17.11 9.38 39.31
N SER A 89 16.55 9.76 38.14
CA SER A 89 15.54 10.83 37.96
C SER A 89 15.27 11.16 36.47
N PRO A 90 14.12 11.79 36.15
CA PRO A 90 13.45 11.71 34.86
C PRO A 90 13.70 12.93 33.95
N GLY A 91 13.67 12.70 32.63
CA GLY A 91 13.64 13.76 31.62
C GLY A 91 14.73 13.63 30.57
N ALA A 92 14.38 13.05 29.44
CA ALA A 92 14.95 13.25 28.10
C ALA A 92 14.51 12.08 27.22
N PHE A 93 13.52 12.29 26.36
CA PHE A 93 13.35 11.43 25.18
C PHE A 93 14.15 12.08 24.06
N ASN A 94 15.44 11.74 23.99
CA ASN A 94 16.28 11.93 22.81
C ASN A 94 16.47 10.58 22.11
N GLU A 95 16.20 10.61 20.80
CA GLU A 95 16.90 9.98 19.68
C GLU A 95 17.45 8.54 19.80
N SER A 96 17.04 7.70 18.84
CA SER A 96 17.90 7.26 17.71
C SER A 96 17.48 5.84 17.27
N THR A 97 16.87 5.73 16.09
CA THR A 97 16.90 4.49 15.31
C THR A 97 18.02 4.66 14.30
N ASP A 98 19.20 4.21 14.69
CA ASP A 98 20.41 4.15 13.87
C ASP A 98 20.23 3.06 12.80
N PHE A 99 19.93 3.49 11.57
CA PHE A 99 20.10 2.67 10.38
C PHE A 99 21.60 2.56 10.16
N GLY A 100 22.17 1.38 10.43
CA GLY A 100 23.57 1.11 10.12
C GLY A 100 23.89 1.55 8.70
N ASP A 101 24.70 2.60 8.61
CA ASP A 101 25.45 3.08 7.46
C ASP A 101 24.72 2.90 6.12
N ILE A 102 23.73 3.75 5.86
CA ILE A 102 23.57 4.23 4.48
C ILE A 102 24.79 5.11 4.23
N GLY A 103 25.92 4.48 3.88
CA GLY A 103 27.11 5.16 3.42
C GLY A 103 26.76 5.89 2.12
N PHE A 104 26.25 7.11 2.24
CA PHE A 104 26.35 8.09 1.19
C PHE A 104 27.82 8.50 1.20
N ASP A 105 28.66 7.80 0.44
CA ASP A 105 30.04 8.21 0.20
C ASP A 105 30.01 9.57 -0.50
N GLN A 106 29.93 10.62 0.32
CA GLN A 106 30.10 11.98 -0.09
C GLN A 106 31.61 12.20 -0.14
N GLU A 107 32.23 11.86 -1.27
CA GLU A 107 33.58 12.32 -1.56
C GLU A 107 33.56 13.84 -1.58
N SER A 108 34.03 14.40 -0.47
CA SER A 108 34.12 15.82 -0.22
C SER A 108 35.31 16.39 -1.00
N HIS A 109 35.08 16.76 -2.26
CA HIS A 109 35.92 17.78 -2.88
C HIS A 109 35.56 19.13 -2.31
N ALA A 110 36.12 19.41 -1.14
CA ALA A 110 36.24 20.76 -0.62
C ALA A 110 37.08 21.59 -1.60
N PHE A 111 36.46 22.58 -2.22
CA PHE A 111 37.15 23.75 -2.71
C PHE A 111 36.48 24.99 -2.12
N ASP A 112 37.15 25.57 -1.11
CA ASP A 112 36.94 26.95 -0.72
C ASP A 112 37.23 27.87 -1.92
N GLN A 113 36.36 28.84 -2.18
CA GLN A 113 36.67 30.25 -1.87
C GLN A 113 35.56 31.22 -2.30
N HIS A 114 35.23 32.09 -1.35
CA HIS A 114 34.61 33.40 -1.53
C HIS A 114 35.19 34.20 -2.72
N MET A 115 34.34 34.85 -3.53
CA MET A 115 34.23 36.32 -3.61
C MET A 115 33.46 36.83 -4.86
N LEU A 116 32.54 37.75 -4.54
CA LEU A 116 32.18 39.01 -5.22
C LEU A 116 31.55 39.04 -6.63
N TRP A 117 30.52 39.89 -6.67
CA TRP A 117 29.90 40.55 -7.81
C TRP A 117 30.91 41.15 -8.80
N ASP A 118 30.62 41.08 -10.10
CA ASP A 118 30.42 42.28 -10.94
C ASP A 118 29.76 41.95 -12.29
N LEU A 119 28.95 42.88 -12.78
CA LEU A 119 28.43 42.92 -14.16
C LEU A 119 29.54 43.35 -15.13
N GLY A 120 29.60 42.75 -16.32
CA GLY A 120 30.43 43.31 -17.40
C GLY A 120 30.57 42.45 -18.65
N ASP A 121 29.80 42.82 -19.66
CA ASP A 121 29.87 42.56 -21.11
C ASP A 121 31.26 42.33 -21.75
N GLY A 122 31.28 41.56 -22.86
CA GLY A 122 32.22 41.78 -23.97
C GLY A 122 33.27 40.69 -24.28
N ASN A 123 33.01 39.92 -25.35
CA ASN A 123 33.93 39.26 -26.29
C ASN A 123 35.43 39.18 -25.95
N THR A 124 35.99 37.97 -25.83
CA THR A 124 37.32 37.63 -26.38
C THR A 124 37.44 36.12 -26.62
N LEU A 125 37.67 35.74 -27.88
CA LEU A 125 38.07 34.39 -28.33
C LEU A 125 39.55 34.14 -28.00
N ILE A 126 39.87 33.10 -27.23
CA ILE A 126 41.18 32.41 -27.26
C ILE A 126 40.94 30.90 -27.16
N PRO A 127 41.54 30.08 -28.04
CA PRO A 127 41.44 28.63 -27.97
C PRO A 127 42.55 28.09 -27.06
N THR A 128 42.17 27.51 -25.92
CA THR A 128 43.09 26.71 -25.09
C THR A 128 42.73 25.24 -25.24
N ALA A 129 43.67 24.50 -25.80
CA ALA A 129 43.61 23.07 -26.00
C ALA A 129 43.88 22.33 -24.68
N GLY A 130 43.16 21.22 -24.47
CA GLY A 130 43.59 20.10 -23.64
C GLY A 130 43.26 20.22 -22.17
N THR A 131 42.02 19.93 -21.83
CA THR A 131 41.66 19.28 -20.56
C THR A 131 40.62 18.22 -20.90
N ASP A 132 40.91 16.98 -20.54
CA ASP A 132 39.97 15.87 -20.58
C ASP A 132 38.80 16.22 -19.65
N ASP A 133 37.78 16.87 -20.22
CA ASP A 133 36.46 16.95 -19.60
C ASP A 133 35.93 15.53 -19.61
N MET A 134 35.95 14.91 -18.44
CA MET A 134 35.08 13.79 -18.15
C MET A 134 33.67 14.32 -18.36
N ASP A 135 33.06 13.92 -19.47
CA ASP A 135 31.64 14.09 -19.76
C ASP A 135 30.85 13.62 -18.52
N PHE A 136 30.60 14.55 -17.60
CA PHE A 136 29.46 14.43 -16.72
C PHE A 136 28.29 14.63 -17.66
N ASP A 137 27.81 13.51 -18.20
CA ASP A 137 26.47 13.41 -18.76
C ASP A 137 25.52 13.91 -17.67
N GLU A 138 25.25 15.20 -17.71
CA GLU A 138 24.09 15.81 -17.07
C GLU A 138 22.92 14.92 -17.49
N PRO A 139 22.22 14.24 -16.57
CA PRO A 139 21.19 13.32 -16.96
C PRO A 139 20.21 14.12 -17.79
N SER A 140 20.16 13.78 -19.09
CA SER A 140 19.12 14.19 -20.03
C SER A 140 17.83 14.30 -19.23
N ASP A 141 17.16 15.44 -19.30
CA ASP A 141 15.79 15.62 -18.82
C ASP A 141 14.95 14.48 -19.43
N ASP A 142 14.91 13.34 -18.75
CA ASP A 142 14.05 12.22 -19.06
C ASP A 142 12.67 12.79 -18.83
N ALA A 143 12.02 13.18 -19.93
CA ALA A 143 10.68 13.75 -19.92
C ALA A 143 9.82 12.83 -19.06
N GLU A 144 9.41 13.32 -17.88
CA GLU A 144 8.62 12.53 -16.94
C GLU A 144 7.42 11.97 -17.69
N LEU A 145 7.39 10.64 -17.85
CA LEU A 145 6.31 9.94 -18.53
C LEU A 145 5.06 10.03 -17.66
N LEU A 146 4.24 11.04 -17.93
CA LEU A 146 2.95 11.22 -17.28
C LEU A 146 1.91 10.30 -17.93
N ILE A 147 1.13 9.58 -17.10
CA ILE A 147 -0.03 8.83 -17.58
C ILE A 147 -1.05 9.83 -18.15
N GLN A 148 -1.40 9.67 -19.42
CA GLN A 148 -2.32 10.58 -20.11
C GLN A 148 -3.71 9.99 -20.21
N TYR A 149 -4.71 10.79 -19.85
CA TYR A 149 -6.11 10.38 -19.95
C TYR A 149 -6.76 10.98 -21.20
N PRO A 150 -7.61 10.20 -21.92
CA PRO A 150 -8.29 10.68 -23.12
C PRO A 150 -9.42 11.67 -22.83
N TRP A 151 -9.82 11.80 -21.57
CA TRP A 151 -10.97 12.61 -21.17
C TRP A 151 -10.58 13.99 -20.66
N SER A 152 -11.46 14.96 -20.91
CA SER A 152 -11.29 16.35 -20.50
C SER A 152 -11.77 16.60 -19.07
N THR A 153 -11.23 17.64 -18.42
CA THR A 153 -11.73 18.11 -17.13
C THR A 153 -13.24 18.40 -17.16
N GLY A 154 -13.94 17.88 -16.15
CA GLY A 154 -15.39 17.96 -16.01
C GLY A 154 -16.18 16.91 -16.78
N SER A 155 -15.53 15.97 -17.48
CA SER A 155 -16.24 14.88 -18.16
C SER A 155 -16.81 13.84 -17.19
N ILE A 156 -17.68 12.97 -17.70
CA ILE A 156 -18.24 11.86 -16.93
C ILE A 156 -17.13 10.87 -16.56
N GLU A 157 -16.18 10.64 -17.46
CA GLU A 157 -15.04 9.75 -17.24
C GLU A 157 -14.09 10.29 -16.16
N GLU A 158 -13.80 11.60 -16.12
CA GLU A 158 -13.02 12.19 -15.02
C GLU A 158 -13.73 12.00 -13.68
N ALA A 159 -15.04 12.26 -13.63
CA ALA A 159 -15.82 12.05 -12.42
C ALA A 159 -15.86 10.56 -12.02
N SER A 160 -16.02 9.65 -12.98
CA SER A 160 -15.98 8.20 -12.73
C SER A 160 -14.61 7.73 -12.26
N LYS A 161 -13.51 8.32 -12.74
CA LYS A 161 -12.14 8.02 -12.28
C LYS A 161 -11.95 8.47 -10.84
N LEU A 162 -12.29 9.73 -10.52
CA LEU A 162 -12.23 10.23 -9.15
C LEU A 162 -13.08 9.38 -8.18
N ALA A 163 -14.26 8.95 -8.62
CA ALA A 163 -15.11 8.05 -7.84
C ALA A 163 -14.51 6.66 -7.66
N ALA A 164 -13.94 6.08 -8.72
CA ALA A 164 -13.28 4.78 -8.65
C ALA A 164 -12.10 4.80 -7.66
N ASP A 165 -11.27 5.84 -7.74
CA ASP A 165 -10.12 6.03 -6.87
C ASP A 165 -10.54 6.19 -5.41
N PHE A 166 -11.58 6.98 -5.14
CA PHE A 166 -12.14 7.13 -3.79
C PHE A 166 -12.69 5.80 -3.27
N CYS A 167 -13.52 5.11 -4.07
CA CYS A 167 -14.10 3.84 -3.68
C CYS A 167 -12.99 2.81 -3.39
N ALA A 168 -11.93 2.76 -4.20
CA ALA A 168 -10.79 1.89 -3.97
C ALA A 168 -10.07 2.24 -2.65
N ALA A 169 -9.77 3.52 -2.42
CA ALA A 169 -9.13 4.01 -1.19
C ALA A 169 -9.97 3.72 0.07
N MET A 170 -11.29 3.67 -0.08
CA MET A 170 -12.24 3.38 0.99
C MET A 170 -12.72 1.92 1.03
N LEU A 171 -12.06 1.00 0.30
CA LEU A 171 -12.38 -0.43 0.27
C LEU A 171 -13.79 -0.78 -0.26
N ASP A 172 -14.40 0.10 -1.07
CA ASP A 172 -15.65 -0.13 -1.80
C ASP A 172 -15.41 -0.68 -3.23
N ASP A 173 -14.59 -1.71 -3.30
CA ASP A 173 -14.97 -2.97 -3.95
C ASP A 173 -15.79 -2.88 -5.22
N SER A 174 -17.08 -3.09 -4.96
CA SER A 174 -18.09 -3.22 -5.97
C SER A 174 -18.20 -1.99 -6.85
N ASN A 175 -18.10 -0.79 -6.28
CA ASN A 175 -18.14 0.43 -7.06
C ASN A 175 -16.82 0.66 -7.80
N ALA A 176 -15.68 0.47 -7.12
CA ALA A 176 -14.36 0.66 -7.73
C ALA A 176 -14.16 -0.25 -8.95
N SER A 177 -14.43 -1.55 -8.83
CA SER A 177 -14.24 -2.52 -9.92
C SER A 177 -15.10 -2.20 -11.14
N ASN A 178 -16.39 -1.87 -10.93
CA ASN A 178 -17.30 -1.52 -12.02
C ASN A 178 -16.86 -0.23 -12.74
N LEU A 179 -16.47 0.79 -11.97
CA LEU A 179 -16.03 2.07 -12.54
C LEU A 179 -14.71 1.92 -13.29
N TYR A 180 -13.70 1.22 -12.75
CA TYR A 180 -12.46 0.95 -13.49
C TYR A 180 -12.69 0.13 -14.76
N SER A 181 -13.57 -0.87 -14.72
CA SER A 181 -13.92 -1.66 -15.91
C SER A 181 -14.57 -0.80 -17.00
N TYR A 182 -15.51 0.08 -16.60
CA TYR A 182 -16.12 1.05 -17.50
C TYR A 182 -15.09 2.01 -18.11
N LEU A 183 -14.21 2.57 -17.30
CA LEU A 183 -13.15 3.48 -17.76
C LEU A 183 -12.19 2.76 -18.71
N HIS A 184 -11.76 1.54 -18.39
CA HIS A 184 -10.91 0.74 -19.26
C HIS A 184 -11.56 0.50 -20.63
N GLN A 185 -12.86 0.16 -20.65
CA GLN A 185 -13.61 0.01 -21.89
C GLN A 185 -13.71 1.32 -22.68
N SER A 186 -13.92 2.45 -21.99
CA SER A 186 -13.93 3.78 -22.61
C SER A 186 -12.60 4.09 -23.31
N VAL A 187 -11.48 3.86 -22.62
CA VAL A 187 -10.13 4.04 -23.19
C VAL A 187 -9.89 3.08 -24.36
N ALA A 188 -10.27 1.81 -24.23
CA ALA A 188 -10.10 0.80 -25.28
C ALA A 188 -10.89 1.11 -26.56
N ASN A 189 -12.00 1.85 -26.44
CA ASN A 189 -12.82 2.29 -27.57
C ASN A 189 -12.37 3.64 -28.16
N SER A 190 -11.35 4.29 -27.57
CA SER A 190 -10.81 5.55 -28.07
C SER A 190 -10.12 5.37 -29.42
N SER A 191 -10.16 6.41 -30.26
CA SER A 191 -9.47 6.41 -31.55
C SER A 191 -7.94 6.49 -31.43
N GLN A 192 -7.45 6.98 -30.29
CA GLN A 192 -6.04 7.07 -29.97
C GLN A 192 -5.65 5.97 -28.96
N SER A 193 -4.42 5.47 -29.07
CA SER A 193 -3.89 4.46 -28.16
C SER A 193 -3.37 5.10 -26.88
N TYR A 194 -3.78 4.57 -25.73
CA TYR A 194 -3.31 4.97 -24.39
C TYR A 194 -2.89 3.72 -23.60
N PRO A 195 -1.76 3.08 -23.96
CA PRO A 195 -1.39 1.79 -23.39
C PRO A 195 -1.09 1.86 -21.89
N GLU A 196 -0.41 2.90 -21.42
CA GLU A 196 -0.08 3.10 -20.00
C GLU A 196 -1.35 3.27 -19.15
N THR A 197 -2.32 4.02 -19.66
CA THR A 197 -3.61 4.26 -19.00
C THR A 197 -4.44 2.98 -18.93
N ARG A 198 -4.44 2.17 -20.00
CA ARG A 198 -5.13 0.87 -19.99
C ARG A 198 -4.50 -0.08 -18.98
N GLU A 199 -3.18 -0.16 -18.97
CA GLU A 199 -2.41 -0.95 -18.01
C GLU A 199 -2.68 -0.51 -16.57
N PHE A 200 -2.63 0.78 -16.28
CA PHE A 200 -2.93 1.31 -14.94
C PHE A 200 -4.36 0.96 -14.50
N LEU A 201 -5.35 1.17 -15.36
CA LEU A 201 -6.75 0.80 -15.06
C LEU A 201 -6.93 -0.72 -14.88
N ALA A 202 -6.16 -1.54 -15.61
CA ALA A 202 -6.18 -2.98 -15.48
C ALA A 202 -5.64 -3.44 -14.12
N VAL A 203 -4.51 -2.89 -13.69
CA VAL A 203 -3.91 -3.14 -12.38
C VAL A 203 -4.87 -2.70 -11.27
N SER A 204 -5.42 -1.49 -11.38
CA SER A 204 -6.40 -0.97 -10.42
C SER A 204 -7.64 -1.85 -10.32
N CYS A 205 -8.19 -2.31 -11.44
CA CYS A 205 -9.33 -3.24 -11.47
C CYS A 205 -9.00 -4.58 -10.78
N ALA A 206 -7.80 -5.12 -10.99
CA ALA A 206 -7.38 -6.38 -10.37
C ALA A 206 -7.15 -6.27 -8.86
N ARG A 207 -6.63 -5.13 -8.37
CA ARG A 207 -6.43 -4.90 -6.92
C ARG A 207 -7.76 -4.85 -6.16
N VAL A 208 -8.80 -4.34 -6.80
CA VAL A 208 -10.14 -4.19 -6.21
C VAL A 208 -11.06 -5.39 -6.51
N SER A 209 -10.56 -6.48 -7.10
CA SER A 209 -11.40 -7.61 -7.51
C SER A 209 -11.71 -8.61 -6.37
N GLY A 210 -12.01 -8.11 -5.16
CA GLY A 210 -12.13 -8.94 -3.95
C GLY A 210 -13.31 -9.93 -3.93
N LYS A 211 -14.27 -9.81 -4.88
CA LYS A 211 -15.40 -10.73 -5.03
C LYS A 211 -15.20 -11.67 -6.23
N PRO A 212 -15.74 -12.90 -6.20
CA PRO A 212 -15.58 -13.89 -7.28
C PRO A 212 -15.98 -13.38 -8.67
N ASP A 213 -17.07 -12.63 -8.76
CA ASP A 213 -17.58 -12.09 -10.02
C ASP A 213 -16.58 -11.10 -10.65
N TYR A 214 -16.08 -10.16 -9.84
CA TYR A 214 -15.09 -9.18 -10.28
C TYR A 214 -13.73 -9.80 -10.55
N ALA A 215 -13.35 -10.85 -9.81
CA ALA A 215 -12.12 -11.59 -10.04
C ALA A 215 -12.10 -12.23 -11.44
N SER A 216 -13.23 -12.75 -11.91
CA SER A 216 -13.32 -13.31 -13.26
C SER A 216 -13.12 -12.25 -14.33
N SER A 217 -13.80 -11.10 -14.21
CA SER A 217 -13.63 -9.96 -15.15
C SER A 217 -12.20 -9.39 -15.12
N ALA A 218 -11.61 -9.21 -13.93
CA ALA A 218 -10.24 -8.74 -13.80
C ALA A 218 -9.23 -9.69 -14.43
N LYS A 219 -9.43 -11.01 -14.31
CA LYS A 219 -8.58 -12.01 -14.96
C LYS A 219 -8.61 -11.89 -16.49
N GLU A 220 -9.80 -11.75 -17.07
CA GLU A 220 -9.96 -11.56 -18.51
C GLU A 220 -9.30 -10.28 -19.00
N LEU A 221 -9.44 -9.20 -18.22
CA LEU A 221 -8.84 -7.91 -18.51
C LEU A 221 -7.32 -7.99 -18.46
N LEU A 222 -6.72 -8.58 -17.41
CA LEU A 222 -5.27 -8.82 -17.33
C LEU A 222 -4.76 -9.69 -18.49
N ALA A 223 -5.52 -10.71 -18.91
CA ALA A 223 -5.14 -11.56 -20.05
C ALA A 223 -5.14 -10.80 -21.38
N ARG A 224 -6.04 -9.80 -21.53
CA ARG A 224 -6.14 -8.95 -22.71
C ARG A 224 -5.00 -7.94 -22.80
N GLU A 225 -4.62 -7.31 -21.70
CA GLU A 225 -3.55 -6.30 -21.68
C GLU A 225 -2.15 -6.96 -21.67
N TRP A 226 -2.03 -8.20 -21.19
CA TRP A 226 -0.77 -8.98 -21.24
C TRP A 226 -0.90 -10.33 -21.98
N PRO A 227 -1.11 -10.31 -23.31
CA PRO A 227 -1.30 -11.54 -24.09
C PRO A 227 0.00 -12.35 -24.28
N HIS A 228 1.18 -11.72 -24.19
CA HIS A 228 2.47 -12.34 -24.58
C HIS A 228 3.42 -12.69 -23.42
N ALA A 229 3.02 -12.46 -22.16
CA ALA A 229 3.88 -12.74 -21.01
C ALA A 229 4.16 -14.25 -20.77
N LEU A 230 3.54 -15.15 -21.54
CA LEU A 230 3.67 -16.61 -21.38
C LEU A 230 4.57 -17.30 -22.42
N THR A 231 4.95 -16.62 -23.51
CA THR A 231 5.62 -17.29 -24.65
C THR A 231 7.04 -16.80 -24.93
N THR A 232 7.40 -15.62 -24.43
CA THR A 232 8.74 -15.05 -24.58
C THR A 232 9.15 -14.54 -23.21
N GLY A 233 10.27 -15.00 -22.65
CA GLY A 233 10.77 -14.60 -21.32
C GLY A 233 11.11 -13.11 -21.13
N ASN A 234 10.56 -12.23 -21.97
CA ASN A 234 10.63 -10.77 -21.94
C ASN A 234 9.24 -10.20 -21.62
N SER A 235 8.73 -10.46 -20.42
CA SER A 235 7.62 -9.66 -19.87
C SER A 235 8.23 -8.45 -19.18
N ASP A 236 7.71 -7.24 -19.45
CA ASP A 236 8.13 -6.01 -18.79
C ASP A 236 7.60 -5.89 -17.35
N SER A 237 7.00 -6.92 -16.75
CA SER A 237 6.80 -7.09 -15.29
C SER A 237 6.25 -8.50 -14.99
N PRO A 238 7.09 -9.55 -15.02
CA PRO A 238 6.61 -10.92 -14.88
C PRO A 238 6.05 -11.19 -13.48
N PHE A 239 6.65 -10.58 -12.45
CA PHE A 239 6.26 -10.80 -11.06
C PHE A 239 4.91 -10.17 -10.73
N LEU A 240 4.72 -8.87 -10.99
CA LEU A 240 3.48 -8.18 -10.66
C LEU A 240 2.28 -8.86 -11.32
N LEU A 241 2.39 -9.20 -12.61
CA LEU A 241 1.33 -9.91 -13.31
C LEU A 241 1.05 -11.29 -12.70
N SER A 242 2.08 -12.04 -12.32
CA SER A 242 1.94 -13.36 -11.70
C SER A 242 1.28 -13.27 -10.32
N MET A 243 1.63 -12.24 -9.55
CA MET A 243 1.02 -11.96 -8.25
C MET A 243 -0.43 -11.48 -8.38
N LEU A 244 -0.73 -10.58 -9.33
CA LEU A 244 -2.10 -10.16 -9.62
C LEU A 244 -2.96 -11.36 -10.05
N LYS A 245 -2.44 -12.25 -10.89
CA LYS A 245 -3.16 -13.49 -11.27
C LYS A 245 -3.40 -14.42 -10.08
N ALA A 246 -2.40 -14.62 -9.22
CA ALA A 246 -2.54 -15.42 -8.01
C ALA A 246 -3.55 -14.80 -7.04
N TYR A 247 -3.47 -13.48 -6.84
CA TYR A 247 -4.35 -12.70 -5.98
C TYR A 247 -5.80 -12.75 -6.47
N VAL A 248 -6.04 -12.40 -7.73
CA VAL A 248 -7.36 -12.50 -8.38
C VAL A 248 -7.89 -13.94 -8.32
N GLY A 249 -7.03 -14.93 -8.61
CA GLY A 249 -7.38 -16.34 -8.58
C GLY A 249 -7.81 -16.82 -7.19
N SER A 250 -7.24 -16.26 -6.12
CA SER A 250 -7.54 -16.62 -4.74
C SER A 250 -8.97 -16.31 -4.30
N HIS A 251 -9.63 -15.36 -4.98
CA HIS A 251 -10.97 -14.89 -4.66
C HIS A 251 -12.09 -15.70 -5.34
N LYS A 252 -11.78 -16.82 -6.01
CA LYS A 252 -12.81 -17.74 -6.53
C LYS A 252 -13.36 -18.63 -5.42
N GLU A 253 -14.65 -18.95 -5.49
CA GLU A 253 -15.39 -19.64 -4.42
C GLU A 253 -14.81 -21.01 -4.04
N ASP A 254 -14.14 -21.69 -4.99
CA ASP A 254 -13.60 -23.05 -4.88
C ASP A 254 -12.06 -23.14 -4.80
N THR A 255 -11.37 -22.04 -4.54
CA THR A 255 -9.89 -22.06 -4.57
C THR A 255 -9.30 -22.73 -3.33
N ASP A 256 -8.59 -23.86 -3.53
CA ASP A 256 -7.78 -24.48 -2.47
C ASP A 256 -6.68 -23.50 -2.04
N ARG A 257 -6.71 -23.11 -0.77
CA ARG A 257 -5.72 -22.22 -0.16
C ARG A 257 -4.30 -22.76 -0.32
N SER A 258 -4.13 -24.07 -0.31
CA SER A 258 -2.84 -24.73 -0.51
C SER A 258 -2.28 -24.43 -1.90
N ASN A 259 -3.14 -24.40 -2.92
CA ASN A 259 -2.74 -24.04 -4.28
C ASN A 259 -2.39 -22.56 -4.40
N PHE A 260 -3.14 -21.68 -3.73
CA PHE A 260 -2.80 -20.25 -3.68
C PHE A 260 -1.46 -20.00 -3.01
N ILE A 261 -1.23 -20.56 -1.82
CA ILE A 261 0.04 -20.44 -1.09
C ILE A 261 1.17 -21.00 -1.96
N HIS A 262 0.99 -22.20 -2.53
CA HIS A 262 1.98 -22.80 -3.42
C HIS A 262 2.33 -21.91 -4.61
N GLN A 263 1.33 -21.29 -5.25
CA GLN A 263 1.55 -20.37 -6.35
C GLN A 263 2.32 -19.12 -5.92
N VAL A 264 2.01 -18.53 -4.77
CA VAL A 264 2.75 -17.38 -4.22
C VAL A 264 4.20 -17.78 -3.90
N THR A 265 4.41 -18.94 -3.27
CA THR A 265 5.75 -19.47 -2.99
C THR A 265 6.55 -19.69 -4.27
N GLN A 266 5.94 -20.30 -5.30
CA GLN A 266 6.58 -20.49 -6.61
C GLN A 266 6.93 -19.16 -7.27
N ASN A 267 6.06 -18.15 -7.19
CA ASN A 267 6.34 -16.83 -7.75
C ASN A 267 7.55 -16.17 -7.07
N VAL A 268 7.69 -16.31 -5.74
CA VAL A 268 8.86 -15.82 -5.00
C VAL A 268 10.12 -16.56 -5.41
N GLU A 269 10.08 -17.90 -5.53
CA GLU A 269 11.24 -18.70 -5.92
C GLU A 269 11.69 -18.43 -7.37
N GLN A 270 10.74 -18.18 -8.28
CA GLN A 270 11.02 -17.85 -9.68
C GLN A 270 11.50 -16.41 -9.87
N LEU A 271 11.13 -15.49 -8.96
CA LEU A 271 11.62 -14.11 -9.00
C LEU A 271 13.12 -14.04 -8.73
N LEU A 272 13.63 -14.89 -7.84
CA LEU A 272 15.01 -14.82 -7.40
C LEU A 272 15.99 -15.36 -8.44
N THR A 273 17.09 -14.65 -8.61
CA THR A 273 18.24 -15.10 -9.40
C THR A 273 18.93 -16.29 -8.74
N SER A 274 19.87 -16.93 -9.45
CA SER A 274 20.58 -18.12 -8.95
C SER A 274 21.37 -17.86 -7.65
N ASP A 275 21.74 -16.61 -7.38
CA ASP A 275 22.41 -16.17 -6.15
C ASP A 275 21.45 -15.69 -5.05
N ARG A 276 20.13 -15.90 -5.23
CA ARG A 276 19.07 -15.50 -4.30
C ARG A 276 18.95 -13.98 -4.09
N SER A 277 19.34 -13.18 -5.08
CA SER A 277 19.10 -11.73 -5.08
C SER A 277 17.87 -11.36 -5.92
N LEU A 278 17.36 -10.14 -5.75
CA LEU A 278 16.31 -9.63 -6.62
C LEU A 278 16.89 -9.16 -7.96
N PRO A 279 16.33 -9.54 -9.11
CA PRO A 279 16.72 -8.95 -10.39
C PRO A 279 16.35 -7.45 -10.42
N ASP A 280 16.88 -6.73 -11.39
CA ASP A 280 16.41 -5.37 -11.67
C ASP A 280 14.95 -5.46 -12.11
N MET A 281 14.05 -5.00 -11.24
CA MET A 281 12.62 -5.01 -11.52
C MET A 281 12.28 -3.84 -12.43
N THR A 282 11.51 -4.14 -13.47
CA THR A 282 11.03 -3.19 -14.45
C THR A 282 10.11 -2.16 -13.80
N HIS A 283 10.34 -0.90 -14.14
CA HIS A 283 9.57 0.26 -13.71
C HIS A 283 9.19 1.02 -14.99
N LYS A 284 7.97 0.81 -15.49
CA LYS A 284 7.58 1.34 -16.82
C LYS A 284 7.43 2.86 -16.82
N TYR A 285 6.80 3.41 -15.79
CA TYR A 285 6.50 4.84 -15.68
C TYR A 285 6.72 5.41 -14.28
N SER A 286 7.02 4.56 -13.29
CA SER A 286 7.13 4.97 -11.90
C SER A 286 8.56 5.05 -11.36
N SER A 287 8.77 6.06 -10.53
CA SER A 287 10.00 6.24 -9.76
C SER A 287 10.12 5.17 -8.67
N ILE A 288 8.98 4.72 -8.14
CA ILE A 288 8.80 3.53 -7.32
C ILE A 288 7.47 2.88 -7.70
N ASP A 289 7.47 1.58 -7.99
CA ASP A 289 6.23 0.82 -8.14
C ASP A 289 5.73 0.34 -6.76
N LEU A 290 4.86 1.14 -6.13
CA LEU A 290 4.30 0.80 -4.83
C LEU A 290 3.37 -0.42 -4.88
N VAL A 291 2.77 -0.71 -6.02
CA VAL A 291 1.93 -1.90 -6.18
C VAL A 291 2.79 -3.15 -6.16
N THR A 292 3.92 -3.13 -6.89
CA THR A 292 4.92 -4.20 -6.84
C THR A 292 5.50 -4.33 -5.43
N PHE A 293 5.84 -3.22 -4.76
CA PHE A 293 6.28 -3.24 -3.36
C PHE A 293 5.28 -3.94 -2.43
N PHE A 294 3.99 -3.59 -2.54
CA PHE A 294 2.93 -4.23 -1.75
C PHE A 294 2.88 -5.73 -2.00
N PHE A 295 2.87 -6.17 -3.27
CA PHE A 295 2.82 -7.59 -3.59
C PHE A 295 4.10 -8.34 -3.19
N LEU A 296 5.26 -7.70 -3.18
CA LEU A 296 6.49 -8.27 -2.61
C LEU A 296 6.36 -8.47 -1.10
N ASN A 297 5.97 -7.44 -0.36
CA ASN A 297 5.76 -7.54 1.08
C ASN A 297 4.75 -8.64 1.42
N TYR A 298 3.61 -8.64 0.72
CA TYR A 298 2.55 -9.63 0.88
C TYR A 298 3.01 -11.06 0.54
N ALA A 299 3.75 -11.25 -0.57
CA ALA A 299 4.26 -12.55 -0.96
C ALA A 299 5.30 -13.07 0.02
N PHE A 300 6.17 -12.20 0.52
CA PHE A 300 7.19 -12.55 1.51
C PHE A 300 6.60 -12.95 2.85
N GLU A 301 5.54 -12.28 3.30
CA GLU A 301 4.82 -12.72 4.50
C GLU A 301 4.25 -14.13 4.36
N ILE A 302 3.62 -14.43 3.21
CA ILE A 302 3.11 -15.79 2.92
C ILE A 302 4.26 -16.80 2.83
N TYR A 303 5.36 -16.41 2.20
CA TYR A 303 6.54 -17.25 2.03
C TYR A 303 7.15 -17.62 3.39
N ASP A 304 7.38 -16.63 4.25
CA ASP A 304 7.94 -16.84 5.59
C ASP A 304 7.05 -17.71 6.47
N ASP A 305 5.73 -17.59 6.33
CA ASP A 305 4.76 -18.41 7.05
C ASP A 305 4.77 -19.90 6.61
N CYS A 306 5.38 -20.23 5.47
CA CYS A 306 5.51 -21.62 5.01
C CYS A 306 6.65 -22.40 5.67
N PHE A 307 7.58 -21.72 6.35
CA PHE A 307 8.77 -22.34 6.93
C PHE A 307 8.67 -22.48 8.46
N ASP A 308 8.98 -23.69 8.94
CA ASP A 308 9.10 -23.97 10.37
C ASP A 308 10.52 -23.72 10.88
N GLN A 309 10.68 -23.59 12.21
CA GLN A 309 12.00 -23.40 12.86
C GLN A 309 13.05 -24.47 12.50
N ALA A 310 12.62 -25.65 12.05
CA ALA A 310 13.51 -26.74 11.67
C ALA A 310 14.14 -26.54 10.28
N ASN A 311 13.48 -25.79 9.40
CA ASN A 311 13.90 -25.54 8.02
C ASN A 311 13.64 -24.05 7.69
N PRO A 312 14.48 -23.12 8.17
CA PRO A 312 14.32 -21.71 7.84
C PRO A 312 14.57 -21.47 6.33
N PRO A 313 14.03 -20.39 5.74
CA PRO A 313 14.35 -20.02 4.37
C PRO A 313 15.85 -19.73 4.23
N ASP A 314 16.40 -20.01 3.05
CA ASP A 314 17.82 -19.84 2.73
C ASP A 314 18.24 -18.36 2.64
N PHE A 315 17.29 -17.43 2.68
CA PHE A 315 17.49 -15.99 2.57
C PHE A 315 16.50 -15.23 3.47
N MET A 316 16.82 -13.97 3.77
CA MET A 316 15.96 -13.09 4.57
C MET A 316 15.12 -12.22 3.65
N THR A 317 13.80 -12.41 3.69
CA THR A 317 12.79 -11.65 2.93
C THR A 317 12.87 -10.14 3.18
N GLU A 318 13.11 -9.72 4.42
CA GLU A 318 13.31 -8.32 4.80
C GLU A 318 14.47 -7.69 4.01
N HIS A 319 15.56 -8.44 3.80
CA HIS A 319 16.72 -7.95 3.06
C HIS A 319 16.40 -7.73 1.57
N LEU A 320 15.57 -8.60 0.98
CA LEU A 320 15.12 -8.47 -0.39
C LEU A 320 14.20 -7.25 -0.56
N LEU A 321 13.31 -6.99 0.40
CA LEU A 321 12.45 -5.80 0.35
C LEU A 321 13.30 -4.51 0.41
N HIS A 322 14.35 -4.50 1.22
CA HIS A 322 15.33 -3.41 1.24
C HIS A 322 16.11 -3.29 -0.08
N GLU A 323 16.49 -4.42 -0.68
CA GLU A 323 17.17 -4.45 -1.98
C GLU A 323 16.27 -3.86 -3.07
N PHE A 324 14.99 -4.23 -3.10
CA PHE A 324 13.99 -3.68 -4.02
C PHE A 324 13.96 -2.16 -3.94
N ILE A 325 13.79 -1.62 -2.72
CA ILE A 325 13.74 -0.17 -2.47
C ILE A 325 15.01 0.49 -3.00
N LYS A 326 16.19 -0.03 -2.64
CA LYS A 326 17.50 0.55 -3.02
C LYS A 326 17.72 0.62 -4.54
N LYS A 327 17.15 -0.31 -5.30
CA LYS A 327 17.28 -0.40 -6.76
C LYS A 327 16.32 0.51 -7.52
N GLN A 328 15.31 1.08 -6.86
CA GLN A 328 14.33 1.91 -7.55
C GLN A 328 14.92 3.28 -7.99
N PRO A 329 14.47 3.82 -9.13
CA PRO A 329 14.91 5.14 -9.62
C PRO A 329 14.73 6.28 -8.61
N PHE A 330 13.66 6.27 -7.80
CA PHE A 330 13.40 7.34 -6.84
C PHE A 330 14.51 7.51 -5.81
N ILE A 331 15.26 6.45 -5.47
CA ILE A 331 16.40 6.56 -4.54
C ILE A 331 17.46 7.51 -5.09
N ARG A 332 17.62 7.58 -6.42
CA ARG A 332 18.51 8.58 -7.05
C ARG A 332 17.93 9.99 -6.90
N THR A 333 16.62 10.15 -7.09
CA THR A 333 15.93 11.44 -6.88
C THR A 333 16.05 11.94 -5.44
N LEU A 334 15.96 11.03 -4.46
CA LEU A 334 16.18 11.33 -3.04
C LEU A 334 17.59 11.84 -2.76
N ARG A 335 18.61 11.29 -3.44
CA ARG A 335 20.01 11.76 -3.32
C ARG A 335 20.23 13.16 -3.87
N LEU A 336 19.37 13.62 -4.78
CA LEU A 336 19.47 14.94 -5.41
C LEU A 336 18.70 16.03 -4.63
N ASN A 337 18.17 15.75 -3.43
CA ASN A 337 17.41 16.70 -2.60
C ASN A 337 16.23 17.37 -3.33
N ARG A 338 15.64 16.71 -4.34
CA ARG A 338 14.40 17.19 -4.97
C ARG A 338 13.21 16.79 -4.09
N LEU A 339 12.30 17.73 -3.83
CA LEU A 339 11.07 17.46 -3.07
C LEU A 339 10.22 16.42 -3.81
N SER A 340 9.93 15.29 -3.16
CA SER A 340 9.08 14.26 -3.75
C SER A 340 7.61 14.70 -3.80
N PRO A 341 6.79 14.09 -4.68
CA PRO A 341 5.33 14.30 -4.65
C PRO A 341 4.71 13.94 -3.29
N LEU A 342 5.33 13.02 -2.52
CA LEU A 342 4.91 12.67 -1.16
C LEU A 342 5.06 13.87 -0.23
N ARG A 343 6.23 14.51 -0.18
CA ARG A 343 6.45 15.70 0.67
C ARG A 343 5.54 16.86 0.27
N ARG A 344 5.43 17.14 -1.04
CA ARG A 344 4.50 18.16 -1.56
C ARG A 344 3.05 17.90 -1.15
N CYS A 345 2.65 16.63 -1.11
CA CYS A 345 1.31 16.24 -0.64
C CYS A 345 1.14 16.47 0.87
N VAL A 346 2.16 16.20 1.69
CA VAL A 346 2.11 16.52 3.14
C VAL A 346 2.04 18.03 3.38
N GLU A 347 2.85 18.83 2.67
CA GLU A 347 2.82 20.30 2.74
C GLU A 347 1.43 20.83 2.38
N TRP A 348 0.87 20.32 1.28
CA TRP A 348 -0.48 20.67 0.85
C TRP A 348 -1.53 20.24 1.90
N CYS A 349 -1.43 19.05 2.47
CA CYS A 349 -2.33 18.61 3.54
C CYS A 349 -2.27 19.55 4.75
N GLU A 350 -1.08 19.91 5.22
CA GLU A 350 -0.87 20.83 6.34
C GLU A 350 -1.54 22.19 6.06
N GLU A 351 -1.30 22.77 4.88
CA GLU A 351 -1.91 24.03 4.45
C GLU A 351 -3.45 23.93 4.47
N GLN A 352 -4.01 22.92 3.81
CA GLN A 352 -5.46 22.78 3.70
C GLN A 352 -6.12 22.50 5.06
N LEU A 353 -5.47 21.75 5.95
CA LEU A 353 -6.00 21.50 7.30
C LEU A 353 -6.02 22.79 8.14
N ARG A 354 -5.02 23.66 8.00
CA ARG A 354 -4.98 24.97 8.69
C ARG A 354 -6.02 25.96 8.18
N LEU A 355 -6.47 25.84 6.92
CA LEU A 355 -7.60 26.61 6.41
C LEU A 355 -8.93 26.26 7.10
N ASN A 356 -8.96 25.15 7.86
CA ASN A 356 -10.09 24.72 8.69
C ASN A 356 -11.42 24.65 7.92
N HIS A 357 -11.39 23.92 6.80
CA HIS A 357 -12.55 23.66 5.96
C HIS A 357 -13.71 23.02 6.75
N PRO A 358 -14.96 23.11 6.27
CA PRO A 358 -16.06 22.33 6.84
C PRO A 358 -15.74 20.84 6.85
N VAL A 359 -15.81 20.22 8.03
CA VAL A 359 -15.43 18.81 8.19
C VAL A 359 -16.43 17.91 7.46
N ALA A 360 -15.92 17.07 6.57
CA ALA A 360 -16.75 16.09 5.88
C ALA A 360 -17.45 15.14 6.88
N LEU A 361 -18.67 14.74 6.53
CA LEU A 361 -19.49 13.79 7.31
C LEU A 361 -19.79 14.26 8.75
N GLN A 362 -19.73 15.56 9.04
CA GLN A 362 -20.00 16.10 10.38
C GLN A 362 -21.43 15.81 10.86
N ASP A 363 -22.41 15.87 9.96
CA ASP A 363 -23.82 15.59 10.26
C ASP A 363 -24.18 14.11 10.12
N SER A 364 -23.19 13.22 9.97
CA SER A 364 -23.44 11.79 9.78
C SER A 364 -24.11 11.17 11.01
N PRO A 365 -25.11 10.28 10.84
CA PRO A 365 -25.73 9.57 11.96
C PRO A 365 -24.82 8.49 12.58
N VAL A 366 -23.63 8.27 12.02
CA VAL A 366 -22.64 7.28 12.48
C VAL A 366 -22.19 7.61 13.90
N LYS A 367 -22.34 6.63 14.80
CA LYS A 367 -21.86 6.73 16.20
C LYS A 367 -20.76 5.68 16.40
N PRO A 368 -19.48 6.04 16.23
CA PRO A 368 -18.38 5.10 16.44
C PRO A 368 -18.31 4.67 17.91
N SER A 369 -17.93 3.41 18.14
CA SER A 369 -17.56 2.94 19.48
C SER A 369 -16.16 3.47 19.88
N ALA A 370 -15.77 3.27 21.15
CA ALA A 370 -14.45 3.65 21.65
C ALA A 370 -13.29 3.20 20.73
N ASN A 371 -13.37 1.98 20.19
CA ASN A 371 -12.34 1.41 19.33
C ASN A 371 -12.42 1.88 17.87
N MET A 372 -13.55 2.48 17.46
CA MET A 372 -13.79 2.96 16.10
C MET A 372 -13.58 4.47 15.96
N HIS A 373 -13.37 5.19 17.06
CA HIS A 373 -13.20 6.64 17.01
C HIS A 373 -11.99 7.06 16.19
N SER A 374 -10.84 6.39 16.36
CA SER A 374 -9.66 6.69 15.55
C SER A 374 -9.96 6.46 14.07
N TRP A 375 -10.60 5.35 13.72
CA TRP A 375 -10.99 5.08 12.34
C TRP A 375 -11.91 6.14 11.76
N TRP A 376 -12.95 6.50 12.49
CA TRP A 376 -13.89 7.53 12.04
C TRP A 376 -13.23 8.90 11.83
N ARG A 377 -12.30 9.30 12.71
CA ARG A 377 -11.54 10.55 12.57
C ARG A 377 -10.72 10.56 11.28
N ASN A 378 -10.02 9.46 11.01
CA ASN A 378 -9.20 9.30 9.81
C ASN A 378 -10.04 9.42 8.53
N ILE A 379 -11.20 8.77 8.49
CA ILE A 379 -12.14 8.90 7.38
C ILE A 379 -12.56 10.35 7.18
N ARG A 380 -12.93 11.07 8.25
CA ARG A 380 -13.37 12.46 8.14
C ARG A 380 -12.26 13.40 7.65
N VAL A 381 -11.03 13.21 8.13
CA VAL A 381 -9.86 13.96 7.65
C VAL A 381 -9.63 13.68 6.16
N PHE A 382 -9.60 12.41 5.76
CA PHE A 382 -9.45 12.01 4.36
C PHE A 382 -10.56 12.60 3.48
N CYS A 383 -11.84 12.41 3.83
CA CYS A 383 -12.96 12.92 3.03
C CYS A 383 -12.94 14.45 2.92
N THR A 384 -12.50 15.17 3.96
CA THR A 384 -12.35 16.63 3.92
C THR A 384 -11.28 17.03 2.91
N LEU A 385 -10.07 16.46 3.04
CA LEU A 385 -8.96 16.74 2.13
C LEU A 385 -9.28 16.32 0.69
N TRP A 386 -9.86 15.14 0.50
CA TRP A 386 -10.24 14.64 -0.81
C TRP A 386 -11.30 15.53 -1.47
N GLY A 387 -12.29 16.00 -0.70
CA GLY A 387 -13.30 16.94 -1.20
C GLY A 387 -12.70 18.25 -1.70
N VAL A 388 -11.70 18.80 -0.97
CA VAL A 388 -10.95 19.99 -1.38
C VAL A 388 -10.13 19.71 -2.64
N MET A 389 -9.39 18.59 -2.68
CA MET A 389 -8.62 18.17 -3.85
C MET A 389 -9.50 18.07 -5.09
N VAL A 390 -10.66 17.43 -5.00
CA VAL A 390 -11.61 17.27 -6.12
C VAL A 390 -12.11 18.61 -6.62
N GLN A 391 -12.43 19.56 -5.72
CA GLN A 391 -12.86 20.91 -6.14
C GLN A 391 -11.76 21.63 -6.92
N LEU A 392 -10.50 21.50 -6.48
CA LEU A 392 -9.34 22.07 -7.17
C LEU A 392 -9.11 21.43 -8.54
N VAL A 393 -9.16 20.09 -8.63
CA VAL A 393 -9.03 19.36 -9.89
C VAL A 393 -10.11 19.79 -10.89
N ARG A 394 -11.38 19.85 -10.47
CA ARG A 394 -12.50 20.27 -11.33
C ARG A 394 -12.42 21.75 -11.73
N ALA A 395 -11.73 22.57 -10.94
CA ALA A 395 -11.42 23.96 -11.27
C ALA A 395 -10.19 24.11 -12.18
N ASN A 396 -9.59 23.00 -12.63
CA ASN A 396 -8.34 22.97 -13.39
C ASN A 396 -7.16 23.61 -12.64
N CYS A 397 -7.18 23.49 -11.30
CA CYS A 397 -6.16 23.98 -10.38
C CYS A 397 -5.65 22.82 -9.51
N ALA A 398 -5.48 21.63 -10.09
CA ALA A 398 -5.02 20.45 -9.37
C ALA A 398 -3.68 20.73 -8.67
N PRO A 399 -3.47 20.25 -7.43
CA PRO A 399 -2.19 20.40 -6.73
C PRO A 399 -1.03 19.79 -7.53
N ASP A 400 0.17 20.35 -7.42
CA ASP A 400 1.33 19.92 -8.21
C ASP A 400 1.71 18.45 -8.03
N TRP A 401 1.40 17.87 -6.86
CA TRP A 401 1.63 16.46 -6.55
C TRP A 401 0.60 15.52 -7.21
N TYR A 402 -0.58 16.02 -7.60
CA TYR A 402 -1.72 15.21 -8.08
C TYR A 402 -1.36 14.44 -9.36
N ASN A 403 -0.91 15.15 -10.40
CA ASN A 403 -0.59 14.54 -11.70
C ASN A 403 0.67 13.66 -11.64
N GLN A 404 1.55 13.91 -10.67
CA GLN A 404 2.78 13.15 -10.47
C GLN A 404 2.53 11.83 -9.72
N CYS A 405 1.42 11.68 -9.00
CA CYS A 405 1.22 10.53 -8.12
C CYS A 405 1.18 9.20 -8.88
N GLU A 406 0.39 9.12 -9.96
CA GLU A 406 0.19 7.87 -10.68
C GLU A 406 1.43 7.48 -11.49
N SER A 407 2.05 8.46 -12.15
CA SER A 407 3.32 8.24 -12.83
C SER A 407 4.38 7.89 -11.79
N ALA A 408 4.67 8.73 -10.80
CA ALA A 408 5.79 8.52 -9.89
C ALA A 408 5.65 7.29 -8.99
N PHE A 409 4.45 6.92 -8.55
CA PHE A 409 4.24 5.92 -7.49
C PHE A 409 3.43 4.68 -7.91
N GLY A 410 2.77 4.72 -9.07
CA GLY A 410 1.88 3.64 -9.50
C GLY A 410 0.60 3.50 -8.66
N ILE A 411 0.24 4.52 -7.88
CA ILE A 411 -1.00 4.57 -7.08
C ILE A 411 -1.79 5.84 -7.37
N THR A 412 -3.09 5.81 -7.08
CA THR A 412 -3.97 6.95 -7.31
C THR A 412 -3.73 8.08 -6.30
N PRO A 413 -4.06 9.34 -6.65
CA PRO A 413 -4.03 10.46 -5.70
C PRO A 413 -4.86 10.19 -4.44
N SER A 414 -5.98 9.47 -4.57
CA SER A 414 -6.84 9.11 -3.43
C SER A 414 -6.16 8.11 -2.49
N GLU A 415 -5.39 7.15 -3.01
CA GLU A 415 -4.63 6.19 -2.21
C GLU A 415 -3.47 6.86 -1.46
N LEU A 416 -2.76 7.79 -2.11
CA LEU A 416 -1.74 8.59 -1.43
C LEU A 416 -2.37 9.38 -0.28
N LEU A 417 -3.49 10.06 -0.56
CA LEU A 417 -4.13 10.95 0.39
C LEU A 417 -4.76 10.22 1.59
N VAL A 418 -5.39 9.06 1.37
CA VAL A 418 -5.91 8.24 2.48
C VAL A 418 -4.76 7.71 3.35
N THR A 419 -3.65 7.28 2.73
CA THR A 419 -2.45 6.81 3.44
C THR A 419 -1.87 7.91 4.32
N LEU A 420 -1.70 9.10 3.77
CA LEU A 420 -1.22 10.26 4.52
C LEU A 420 -2.20 10.68 5.61
N SER A 421 -3.51 10.65 5.37
CA SER A 421 -4.51 10.97 6.40
C SER A 421 -4.36 10.09 7.64
N TRP A 422 -4.04 8.80 7.44
CA TRP A 422 -3.72 7.87 8.52
C TRP A 422 -2.41 8.18 9.24
N MET A 423 -1.35 8.47 8.49
CA MET A 423 -0.07 8.89 9.10
C MET A 423 -0.24 10.16 9.94
N ILE A 424 -0.96 11.15 9.39
CA ILE A 424 -1.23 12.43 10.03
C ILE A 424 -1.94 12.20 11.37
N CYS A 425 -3.02 11.43 11.39
CA CYS A 425 -3.79 11.24 12.62
C CYS A 425 -3.04 10.39 13.65
N ASP A 426 -2.16 9.47 13.24
CA ASP A 426 -1.33 8.71 14.18
C ASP A 426 -0.43 9.64 15.00
N GLU A 427 0.13 10.68 14.37
CA GLU A 427 0.94 11.71 15.04
C GLU A 427 0.13 12.62 15.99
N THR A 428 -1.20 12.57 15.92
CA THR A 428 -2.10 13.33 16.81
C THR A 428 -2.56 12.54 18.03
N THR A 429 -2.36 11.23 18.06
CA THR A 429 -2.98 10.35 19.07
C THR A 429 -2.13 10.30 20.34
N THR A 430 -2.18 11.35 21.18
CA THR A 430 -1.62 11.31 22.54
C THR A 430 -2.55 10.56 23.51
N ALA A 431 -1.97 9.86 24.48
CA ALA A 431 -2.59 8.83 25.32
C ALA A 431 -3.75 9.26 26.25
N ASP A 432 -4.23 10.50 26.20
CA ASP A 432 -5.17 11.04 27.21
C ASP A 432 -6.39 11.80 26.66
N ASP A 433 -6.62 11.80 25.36
CA ASP A 433 -7.34 12.94 24.79
C ASP A 433 -8.81 12.63 24.39
N VAL A 434 -9.73 13.07 25.26
CA VAL A 434 -11.13 13.38 24.94
C VAL A 434 -11.12 14.60 24.02
N VAL A 435 -10.57 14.44 22.81
CA VAL A 435 -10.50 15.51 21.82
C VAL A 435 -11.91 15.95 21.48
N ASN A 436 -12.17 17.23 21.72
CA ASN A 436 -13.40 17.91 21.34
C ASN A 436 -13.53 17.87 19.81
N GLU A 437 -14.68 17.43 19.28
CA GLU A 437 -14.87 17.27 17.84
C GLU A 437 -14.63 18.56 17.03
N GLY A 438 -14.75 19.72 17.67
CA GLY A 438 -14.52 21.03 17.05
C GLY A 438 -13.07 21.32 16.65
N GLY A 439 -12.08 20.55 17.13
CA GLY A 439 -10.65 20.75 16.84
C GLY A 439 -10.05 19.74 15.87
N LEU A 440 -10.85 18.89 15.21
CA LEU A 440 -10.34 17.76 14.42
C LEU A 440 -9.29 18.16 13.38
N LEU A 441 -9.56 19.19 12.58
CA LEU A 441 -8.64 19.60 11.51
C LEU A 441 -7.42 20.34 12.05
N GLU A 442 -7.56 21.10 13.13
CA GLU A 442 -6.43 21.77 13.79
C GLU A 442 -5.44 20.72 14.33
N HIS A 443 -5.94 19.68 15.01
CA HIS A 443 -5.09 18.58 15.45
C HIS A 443 -4.46 17.83 14.28
N ALA A 444 -5.22 17.55 13.22
CA ALA A 444 -4.65 16.94 12.02
C ALA A 444 -3.57 17.83 11.38
N ALA A 445 -3.72 19.16 11.39
CA ALA A 445 -2.67 20.08 10.92
C ALA A 445 -1.39 19.97 11.76
N ASP A 446 -1.51 19.83 13.08
CA ASP A 446 -0.36 19.57 13.97
C ASP A 446 0.31 18.23 13.64
N GLY A 447 -0.49 17.19 13.36
CA GLY A 447 0.00 15.89 12.90
C GLY A 447 0.76 15.98 11.58
N ALA A 448 0.24 16.73 10.61
CA ALA A 448 0.91 16.98 9.33
C ALA A 448 2.22 17.77 9.53
N SER A 449 2.23 18.76 10.43
CA SER A 449 3.44 19.52 10.79
C SER A 449 4.55 18.59 11.31
N LYS A 450 4.21 17.64 12.18
CA LYS A 450 5.18 16.64 12.70
C LYS A 450 5.73 15.73 11.62
N LEU A 451 4.94 15.39 10.59
CA LEU A 451 5.44 14.63 9.45
C LEU A 451 6.40 15.46 8.59
N LEU A 452 6.21 16.78 8.49
CA LEU A 452 7.13 17.66 7.77
C LEU A 452 8.49 17.78 8.47
N ASP A 453 8.54 17.62 9.80
CA ASP A 453 9.79 17.55 10.56
C ASP A 453 10.62 16.29 10.27
N PHE A 454 10.05 15.29 9.60
CA PHE A 454 10.82 14.11 9.20
C PHE A 454 11.74 14.49 8.04
N ASP A 455 12.95 13.95 8.03
CA ASP A 455 13.73 13.94 6.79
C ASP A 455 13.03 13.10 5.71
N GLU A 456 13.47 13.26 4.47
CA GLU A 456 12.85 12.61 3.33
C GLU A 456 12.86 11.08 3.43
N ALA A 457 13.98 10.48 3.88
CA ALA A 457 14.10 9.04 4.02
C ALA A 457 13.13 8.48 5.07
N LYS A 458 13.04 9.13 6.23
CA LYS A 458 12.14 8.75 7.32
C LYS A 458 10.68 8.89 6.89
N LEU A 459 10.32 9.95 6.18
CA LEU A 459 8.97 10.14 5.64
C LEU A 459 8.59 9.00 4.69
N TRP A 460 9.47 8.64 3.77
CA TRP A 460 9.28 7.53 2.84
C TRP A 460 9.13 6.18 3.52
N ILE A 461 9.98 5.88 4.51
CA ILE A 461 9.90 4.64 5.26
C ILE A 461 8.57 4.54 6.00
N ALA A 462 8.16 5.61 6.69
CA ALA A 462 6.88 5.66 7.38
C ALA A 462 5.70 5.47 6.41
N PHE A 463 5.78 6.08 5.24
CA PHE A 463 4.78 5.94 4.19
C PHE A 463 4.68 4.52 3.63
N LEU A 464 5.81 3.89 3.27
CA LEU A 464 5.84 2.53 2.74
C LEU A 464 5.22 1.53 3.70
N TYR A 465 5.58 1.60 4.98
CA TYR A 465 4.99 0.73 6.01
C TYR A 465 3.51 1.01 6.21
N LYS A 466 3.09 2.28 6.22
CA LYS A 466 1.66 2.61 6.36
C LYS A 466 0.86 2.14 5.15
N PHE A 467 1.39 2.33 3.94
CA PHE A 467 0.77 1.88 2.69
C PHE A 467 0.59 0.36 2.66
N ALA A 468 1.64 -0.40 3.00
CA ALA A 468 1.55 -1.86 3.09
C ALA A 468 0.51 -2.29 4.14
N TRP A 469 0.58 -1.73 5.34
CA TRP A 469 -0.35 -2.01 6.43
C TRP A 469 -1.82 -1.72 6.05
N MET A 470 -2.08 -0.65 5.32
CA MET A 470 -3.43 -0.29 4.87
C MET A 470 -4.02 -1.25 3.83
N ASN A 471 -3.16 -1.91 3.06
CA ASN A 471 -3.57 -2.88 2.05
C ASN A 471 -3.57 -4.32 2.59
N GLU A 472 -3.17 -4.55 3.84
CA GLU A 472 -3.27 -5.87 4.48
C GLU A 472 -4.73 -6.27 4.71
N LEU A 473 -5.07 -7.51 4.33
CA LEU A 473 -6.41 -8.07 4.49
C LEU A 473 -6.66 -8.47 5.95
N VAL A 474 -7.29 -7.57 6.73
CA VAL A 474 -7.75 -7.87 8.09
C VAL A 474 -9.21 -8.30 8.05
N ASN A 475 -9.57 -9.39 8.75
CA ASN A 475 -10.96 -9.76 8.98
C ASN A 475 -11.51 -8.94 10.16
N PRO A 476 -12.38 -7.94 9.93
CA PRO A 476 -12.99 -7.17 11.00
C PRO A 476 -13.85 -8.05 11.92
N GLY A 477 -13.98 -7.68 13.19
CA GLY A 477 -14.99 -8.28 14.08
C GLY A 477 -16.43 -7.94 13.63
N GLU A 478 -17.45 -8.68 14.07
CA GLU A 478 -18.86 -8.45 13.70
C GLU A 478 -19.36 -7.01 13.98
N ASP A 479 -18.91 -6.43 15.09
CA ASP A 479 -19.22 -5.03 15.44
C ASP A 479 -18.57 -4.04 14.46
N GLU A 480 -17.36 -4.35 13.98
CA GLU A 480 -16.63 -3.50 13.03
C GLU A 480 -17.23 -3.63 11.62
N LYS A 481 -17.72 -4.81 11.22
CA LYS A 481 -18.44 -5.03 9.95
C LYS A 481 -19.75 -4.26 9.86
N SER A 482 -20.49 -4.24 10.96
CA SER A 482 -21.75 -3.49 11.05
C SER A 482 -21.49 -1.99 10.94
N PHE A 483 -20.43 -1.52 11.59
CA PHE A 483 -19.96 -0.14 11.50
C PHE A 483 -19.47 0.19 10.08
N GLU A 484 -18.66 -0.69 9.47
CA GLU A 484 -18.17 -0.55 8.09
C GLU A 484 -19.33 -0.39 7.11
N THR A 485 -20.35 -1.25 7.17
CA THR A 485 -21.51 -1.17 6.27
C THR A 485 -22.24 0.18 6.41
N LEU A 486 -22.40 0.67 7.64
CA LEU A 486 -23.02 1.97 7.88
C LEU A 486 -22.16 3.11 7.28
N VAL A 487 -20.85 3.06 7.52
CA VAL A 487 -19.88 4.02 7.01
C VAL A 487 -19.85 4.01 5.48
N GLN A 488 -19.82 2.83 4.84
CA GLN A 488 -19.83 2.69 3.38
C GLN A 488 -21.04 3.36 2.73
N ASN A 489 -22.24 3.23 3.32
CA ASN A 489 -23.41 3.94 2.81
C ASN A 489 -23.25 5.46 2.86
N GLN A 490 -22.66 5.99 3.93
CA GLN A 490 -22.39 7.42 4.07
C GLN A 490 -21.34 7.89 3.06
N LEU A 491 -20.30 7.10 2.85
CA LEU A 491 -19.24 7.39 1.89
C LEU A 491 -19.75 7.39 0.45
N ARG A 492 -20.57 6.41 0.06
CA ARG A 492 -21.23 6.36 -1.25
C ARG A 492 -22.10 7.58 -1.50
N GLN A 493 -22.85 8.01 -0.48
CA GLN A 493 -23.68 9.20 -0.56
C GLN A 493 -22.79 10.44 -0.77
N HIS A 494 -21.75 10.59 0.05
CA HIS A 494 -20.81 11.69 -0.02
C HIS A 494 -20.14 11.85 -1.38
N VAL A 495 -19.61 10.75 -1.96
CA VAL A 495 -19.00 10.76 -3.30
C VAL A 495 -20.00 11.13 -4.37
N SER A 496 -21.20 10.53 -4.32
CA SER A 496 -22.27 10.81 -5.29
C SER A 496 -22.67 12.29 -5.27
N GLU A 497 -22.76 12.90 -4.08
CA GLU A 497 -23.10 14.31 -3.90
C GLU A 497 -21.98 15.25 -4.40
N ILE A 498 -20.71 14.98 -4.04
CA ILE A 498 -19.57 15.82 -4.45
C ILE A 498 -19.38 15.79 -5.97
N LEU A 499 -19.38 14.59 -6.55
CA LEU A 499 -19.10 14.42 -7.98
C LEU A 499 -20.36 14.61 -8.85
N ARG A 500 -21.55 14.58 -8.26
CA ARG A 500 -22.85 14.62 -8.94
C ARG A 500 -23.02 13.47 -9.94
N ILE A 501 -22.63 12.28 -9.51
CA ILE A 501 -22.75 11.04 -10.29
C ILE A 501 -23.62 10.02 -9.55
N GLN A 502 -24.13 9.04 -10.29
CA GLN A 502 -24.75 7.86 -9.72
C GLN A 502 -23.74 6.73 -9.68
N LEU A 503 -23.43 6.23 -8.48
CA LEU A 503 -22.59 5.05 -8.33
C LEU A 503 -23.32 3.78 -8.80
N PRO A 504 -22.59 2.79 -9.36
CA PRO A 504 -23.17 1.49 -9.74
C PRO A 504 -23.96 0.81 -8.61
N HIS A 505 -23.45 0.91 -7.38
CA HIS A 505 -24.08 0.43 -6.16
C HIS A 505 -24.32 1.62 -5.22
N PRO A 506 -25.50 2.27 -5.30
CA PRO A 506 -25.83 3.44 -4.48
C PRO A 506 -25.96 3.13 -2.98
N PRO A 507 -26.10 4.16 -2.12
CA PRO A 507 -26.38 3.97 -0.70
C PRO A 507 -27.63 3.13 -0.46
N GLY A 508 -27.56 2.15 0.44
CA GLY A 508 -28.70 1.28 0.77
C GLY A 508 -28.92 0.11 -0.18
N SER A 509 -28.14 -0.01 -1.26
CA SER A 509 -28.00 -1.28 -1.99
C SER A 509 -27.38 -2.30 -1.05
N GLN A 510 -28.19 -3.21 -0.51
CA GLN A 510 -27.66 -4.41 0.13
C GLN A 510 -26.81 -5.16 -0.90
N PRO A 511 -25.69 -5.77 -0.51
CA PRO A 511 -25.03 -6.75 -1.37
C PRO A 511 -26.06 -7.87 -1.65
N ASP A 512 -26.23 -8.19 -2.92
CA ASP A 512 -27.35 -8.95 -3.48
C ASP A 512 -27.82 -10.12 -2.61
N SER A 513 -29.00 -9.96 -2.03
CA SER A 513 -29.76 -11.06 -1.45
C SER A 513 -31.21 -11.00 -1.90
N GLN A 514 -31.44 -11.12 -3.22
CA GLN A 514 -32.57 -11.86 -3.80
C GLN A 514 -32.41 -12.01 -5.32
N PRO A 515 -32.69 -13.19 -5.89
CA PRO A 515 -32.77 -13.38 -7.33
C PRO A 515 -34.11 -12.83 -7.88
N ASP A 516 -34.13 -12.62 -9.19
CA ASP A 516 -35.26 -12.20 -10.06
C ASP A 516 -35.23 -10.69 -10.40
N SER A 517 -35.05 -10.26 -11.66
CA SER A 517 -35.52 -10.83 -12.91
C SER A 517 -34.56 -10.56 -14.06
N VAL A 518 -34.24 -11.64 -14.77
CA VAL A 518 -33.54 -11.66 -16.04
C VAL A 518 -34.38 -10.91 -17.07
N THR A 519 -33.86 -9.83 -17.64
CA THR A 519 -34.22 -9.44 -19.01
C THR A 519 -33.11 -9.98 -19.89
N GLU A 520 -33.44 -11.04 -20.63
CA GLU A 520 -32.59 -11.68 -21.63
C GLU A 520 -32.00 -10.62 -22.56
N MET A 521 -30.67 -10.47 -22.54
CA MET A 521 -29.93 -10.07 -23.73
C MET A 521 -29.37 -11.35 -24.33
N ASP A 522 -29.89 -11.70 -25.49
CA ASP A 522 -29.51 -12.84 -26.32
C ASP A 522 -27.99 -12.83 -26.63
N PHE A 523 -27.22 -13.60 -25.85
CA PHE A 523 -25.87 -14.03 -26.20
C PHE A 523 -25.90 -15.37 -26.94
N TYR A 524 -26.56 -15.41 -28.10
CA TYR A 524 -26.37 -16.49 -29.07
C TYR A 524 -25.62 -15.95 -30.27
N ASN A 525 -24.32 -16.28 -30.34
CA ASN A 525 -23.54 -16.64 -31.53
C ASN A 525 -22.07 -16.21 -31.38
N LEU A 526 -21.29 -16.95 -30.60
CA LEU A 526 -19.84 -17.08 -30.81
C LEU A 526 -19.48 -18.57 -30.72
N PRO A 527 -18.65 -19.09 -31.64
CA PRO A 527 -18.39 -20.51 -31.75
C PRO A 527 -17.62 -21.03 -30.52
N GLN A 528 -18.13 -22.12 -29.94
CA GLN A 528 -17.42 -22.90 -28.93
C GLN A 528 -16.10 -23.40 -29.53
N GLN A 529 -14.99 -22.79 -29.14
CA GLN A 529 -13.68 -23.39 -29.26
C GLN A 529 -13.33 -23.96 -27.89
N GLU A 530 -13.36 -25.29 -27.80
CA GLU A 530 -12.93 -26.06 -26.63
C GLU A 530 -11.48 -25.67 -26.28
N PHE A 531 -11.29 -25.13 -25.08
CA PHE A 531 -9.96 -24.95 -24.49
C PHE A 531 -9.57 -26.23 -23.74
N PRO A 532 -8.34 -26.74 -23.91
CA PRO A 532 -7.92 -27.97 -23.28
C PRO A 532 -7.79 -27.80 -21.77
N ASP A 533 -8.49 -28.67 -21.05
CA ASP A 533 -8.36 -28.89 -19.62
C ASP A 533 -6.92 -29.21 -19.20
N PHE A 534 -6.58 -28.74 -18.01
CA PHE A 534 -5.35 -29.02 -17.28
C PHE A 534 -5.28 -30.51 -16.91
N GLY A 535 -4.60 -31.29 -17.74
CA GLY A 535 -4.05 -32.59 -17.36
C GLY A 535 -2.59 -32.43 -16.95
N GLY A 536 -2.27 -32.70 -15.68
CA GLY A 536 -0.90 -32.81 -15.21
C GLY A 536 -0.16 -33.92 -15.95
N ASP A 537 0.83 -33.56 -16.76
CA ASP A 537 1.68 -34.54 -17.44
C ASP A 537 2.82 -34.95 -16.52
N SER A 538 2.59 -36.03 -15.77
CA SER A 538 3.59 -36.74 -14.99
C SER A 538 4.55 -37.49 -15.93
N ARG A 539 5.57 -36.80 -16.48
CA ARG A 539 6.69 -37.46 -17.16
C ARG A 539 8.03 -36.73 -16.98
N MET A 540 8.58 -36.78 -15.78
CA MET A 540 10.04 -36.82 -15.59
C MET A 540 10.38 -37.60 -14.32
N ASN A 541 10.39 -38.93 -14.44
CA ASN A 541 11.15 -39.82 -13.57
C ASN A 541 11.69 -40.92 -14.46
N ASN A 542 12.91 -40.72 -14.96
CA ASN A 542 13.85 -41.75 -15.41
C ASN A 542 15.07 -41.04 -15.98
N PHE A 543 16.04 -40.70 -15.13
CA PHE A 543 17.46 -40.66 -15.48
C PHE A 543 18.26 -40.51 -14.18
N TYR A 544 18.53 -41.63 -13.50
CA TYR A 544 19.81 -41.97 -12.88
C TYR A 544 19.79 -43.47 -12.57
N ASN A 545 20.50 -44.22 -13.42
CA ASN A 545 21.22 -45.44 -13.05
C ASN A 545 22.66 -45.03 -12.72
#